data_AF-A0A925B5K8-F1
#
_entry.id   AF-A0A925B5K8-F1
#
_cell.length_a   1.000
_cell.length_b   1.000
_cell.length_c   1.000
_cell.angle_alpha   90.00
_cell.angle_beta   90.00
_cell.angle_gamma   90.00
#
_symmetry.space_group_name_H-M   'P 1'
#
loop_
_entity.id
_entity.type
_entity.pdbx_description
1 polymer ?
#
loop_
_entity_poly.entity_id
_entity_poly.type
_entity_poly.pdbx_seq_one_letter_code
_entity_poly.pdbx_strand_id
1 'polypeptide(L)'
;MIRVTRSAVIDAPIARVWEVLRDFNSHWAWHPAVGESQIENDEPADQVGCVRNFFLKDGNHIREQLLALSDRDHVSTYCILDATLPMKRYVATVQLKRVTDGDRTYWHWQSTFEVPRGREKEFEELVGKGVYEGGFEGLRAFLRRGGKVSPRVSNAGDMQGQAVIATSFGGTEVLRFDSVQVNAPGPGEVRIRQTAVGVNYIDVYVRKGLYRMIEPPAAIGMEAAGVVLDVGEGVAHLLPGDRVAYACLPPGAYATVRTMAADQVVVLPDEVSDETAAAVMLKGMTAEILLHRTHRVLPGQALLVHAAAGGVGLLLCQWAKALGAKVIGTVSSEEKARLARENGCEFPIISSDYRFSEAVKRHTSGRGADVIYDGLGREAAAENLEALAIAGHWVSYGQASGPHDVLPDLGSKSGTLSRPVLFHYTAERAQLNEISGNVFRALKDKTLRVSLNHRYPLAAASEAHRDLKARRTTGSIILLP
;
A
#
# COMPACT_ATOMS: atom_id res chain seq x y z
N MET A 1 29.35 19.15 -24.20
CA MET A 1 28.79 19.12 -22.84
C MET A 1 29.68 20.00 -21.97
N ILE A 2 29.09 20.98 -21.31
CA ILE A 2 29.73 21.95 -20.42
C ILE A 2 29.58 21.44 -18.99
N ARG A 3 30.58 21.67 -18.14
CA ARG A 3 30.50 21.46 -16.69
C ARG A 3 30.75 22.79 -16.00
N VAL A 4 29.80 23.22 -15.17
CA VAL A 4 29.94 24.43 -14.35
C VAL A 4 29.99 24.01 -12.90
N THR A 5 30.91 24.60 -12.14
CA THR A 5 31.06 24.31 -10.72
C THR A 5 31.42 25.59 -9.98
N ARG A 6 30.69 25.87 -8.90
CA ARG A 6 30.97 26.96 -7.97
C ARG A 6 30.81 26.49 -6.54
N SER A 7 31.47 27.14 -5.61
CA SER A 7 31.34 26.83 -4.19
C SER A 7 31.54 28.08 -3.35
N ALA A 8 30.92 28.10 -2.19
CA ALA A 8 31.01 29.21 -1.25
C ALA A 8 30.91 28.73 0.20
N VAL A 9 31.48 29.51 1.11
CA VAL A 9 31.21 29.36 2.55
C VAL A 9 30.07 30.30 2.93
N ILE A 10 29.06 29.76 3.61
CA ILE A 10 27.91 30.48 4.14
C ILE A 10 28.09 30.59 5.66
N ASP A 11 28.01 31.81 6.18
CA ASP A 11 28.15 32.10 7.61
C ASP A 11 26.87 31.76 8.39
N ALA A 12 26.47 30.49 8.33
CA ALA A 12 25.34 29.93 9.04
C ALA A 12 25.52 28.40 9.27
N PRO A 13 24.88 27.83 10.31
CA PRO A 13 24.91 26.40 10.59
C PRO A 13 24.34 25.57 9.42
N ILE A 14 24.89 24.38 9.18
CA ILE A 14 24.46 23.52 8.06
C ILE A 14 22.97 23.19 8.13
N ALA A 15 22.42 22.93 9.32
CA ALA A 15 20.99 22.67 9.50
C ALA A 15 20.15 23.86 9.01
N ARG A 16 20.61 25.09 9.26
CA ARG A 16 19.90 26.31 8.87
C ARG A 16 19.97 26.58 7.38
N VAL A 17 21.13 26.34 6.77
CA VAL A 17 21.30 26.46 5.31
C VAL A 17 20.50 25.38 4.60
N TRP A 18 20.53 24.16 5.13
CA TRP A 18 19.82 23.02 4.55
C TRP A 18 18.31 23.17 4.66
N GLU A 19 17.76 23.66 5.78
CA GLU A 19 16.33 23.96 5.92
C GLU A 19 15.80 24.81 4.75
N VAL A 20 16.60 25.77 4.26
CA VAL A 20 16.25 26.62 3.11
C VAL A 20 16.38 25.86 1.79
N LEU A 21 17.50 25.17 1.57
CA LEU A 21 17.79 24.51 0.28
C LEU A 21 17.09 23.16 0.09
N ARG A 22 16.62 22.55 1.17
CA ARG A 22 15.84 21.31 1.19
C ARG A 22 14.44 21.51 0.62
N ASP A 23 13.83 22.68 0.86
CA ASP A 23 12.63 23.10 0.14
C ASP A 23 13.04 23.45 -1.30
N PHE A 24 12.78 22.53 -2.23
CA PHE A 24 13.11 22.70 -3.64
C PHE A 24 12.43 23.93 -4.24
N ASN A 25 11.30 24.41 -3.72
CA ASN A 25 10.60 25.58 -4.22
C ASN A 25 11.09 26.90 -3.62
N SER A 26 11.97 26.89 -2.62
CA SER A 26 12.29 28.08 -1.82
C SER A 26 12.97 29.23 -2.59
N HIS A 27 13.45 28.98 -3.81
CA HIS A 27 14.29 29.94 -4.54
C HIS A 27 13.61 31.28 -4.82
N TRP A 28 12.29 31.34 -4.99
CA TRP A 28 11.59 32.62 -5.18
C TRP A 28 11.76 33.58 -3.99
N ALA A 29 11.99 33.05 -2.78
CA ALA A 29 12.09 33.83 -1.56
C ALA A 29 13.47 34.48 -1.37
N TRP A 30 14.52 33.93 -1.99
CA TRP A 30 15.91 34.34 -1.70
C TRP A 30 16.81 34.48 -2.93
N HIS A 31 16.51 33.81 -4.05
CA HIS A 31 17.35 33.85 -5.23
C HIS A 31 17.06 35.10 -6.07
N PRO A 32 18.05 35.96 -6.36
CA PRO A 32 17.80 37.26 -6.98
C PRO A 32 17.23 37.18 -8.40
N ALA A 33 17.56 36.12 -9.15
CA ALA A 33 17.08 35.91 -10.52
C ALA A 33 15.69 35.26 -10.62
N VAL A 34 15.20 34.61 -9.56
CA VAL A 34 13.92 33.86 -9.59
C VAL A 34 12.77 34.79 -9.26
N GLY A 35 11.73 34.75 -10.08
CA GLY A 35 10.45 35.42 -9.87
C GLY A 35 9.44 34.48 -9.22
N GLU A 36 8.26 34.34 -9.82
CA GLU A 36 7.22 33.42 -9.34
C GLU A 36 7.66 31.95 -9.52
N SER A 37 7.38 31.11 -8.52
CA SER A 37 7.76 29.70 -8.49
C SER A 37 6.71 28.86 -7.76
N GLN A 38 6.32 27.74 -8.35
CA GLN A 38 5.37 26.80 -7.78
C GLN A 38 5.80 25.36 -8.04
N ILE A 39 5.44 24.46 -7.12
CA ILE A 39 5.49 23.02 -7.40
C ILE A 39 4.21 22.63 -8.13
N GLU A 40 4.34 21.89 -9.22
CA GLU A 40 3.21 21.38 -9.97
C GLU A 40 2.43 20.36 -9.13
N ASN A 41 1.12 20.23 -9.41
CA ASN A 41 0.22 19.28 -8.76
C ASN A 41 0.11 19.41 -7.23
N ASP A 42 0.50 20.55 -6.65
CA ASP A 42 0.57 20.78 -5.20
C ASP A 42 1.41 19.73 -4.45
N GLU A 43 2.40 19.12 -5.12
CA GLU A 43 3.32 18.16 -4.51
C GLU A 43 4.23 18.83 -3.47
N PRO A 44 4.71 18.08 -2.46
CA PRO A 44 5.71 18.58 -1.53
C PRO A 44 7.00 18.97 -2.24
N ALA A 45 7.53 20.13 -1.87
CA ALA A 45 8.77 20.66 -2.45
C ALA A 45 10.02 19.86 -2.05
N ASP A 46 9.91 18.86 -1.18
CA ASP A 46 10.98 17.95 -0.82
C ASP A 46 10.77 16.52 -1.35
N GLN A 47 9.69 16.28 -2.12
CA GLN A 47 9.42 14.98 -2.72
C GLN A 47 10.27 14.75 -3.97
N VAL A 48 11.07 13.67 -3.99
CA VAL A 48 11.78 13.26 -5.21
C VAL A 48 10.78 12.96 -6.32
N GLY A 49 11.03 13.53 -7.50
CA GLY A 49 10.14 13.47 -8.65
C GLY A 49 9.27 14.70 -8.83
N CYS A 50 9.17 15.59 -7.82
CA CYS A 50 8.35 16.79 -7.95
C CYS A 50 8.91 17.76 -8.97
N VAL A 51 8.00 18.48 -9.66
CA VAL A 51 8.36 19.43 -10.71
C VAL A 51 8.16 20.85 -10.21
N ARG A 52 9.25 21.61 -10.16
CA ARG A 52 9.22 23.05 -9.94
C ARG A 52 9.05 23.77 -11.27
N ASN A 53 8.06 24.64 -11.33
CA ASN A 53 7.73 25.46 -12.49
C ASN A 53 7.85 26.93 -12.09
N PHE A 54 8.78 27.65 -12.71
CA PHE A 54 9.11 29.01 -12.30
C PHE A 54 9.54 29.90 -13.46
N PHE A 55 9.40 31.20 -13.24
CA PHE A 55 9.84 32.25 -14.15
C PHE A 55 11.06 32.97 -13.57
N LEU A 56 12.04 33.23 -14.42
CA LEU A 56 13.11 34.18 -14.14
C LEU A 56 12.60 35.60 -14.33
N LYS A 57 13.21 36.56 -13.64
CA LYS A 57 12.82 37.98 -13.73
C LYS A 57 13.04 38.61 -15.10
N ASP A 58 13.84 37.99 -15.95
CA ASP A 58 14.05 38.39 -17.34
C ASP A 58 13.01 37.80 -18.31
N GLY A 59 12.01 37.06 -17.79
CA GLY A 59 10.92 36.46 -18.55
C GLY A 59 11.18 35.03 -19.04
N ASN A 60 12.38 34.48 -18.83
CA ASN A 60 12.65 33.09 -19.18
C ASN A 60 11.89 32.13 -18.24
N HIS A 61 11.26 31.11 -18.83
CA HIS A 61 10.54 30.05 -18.13
C HIS A 61 11.38 28.78 -18.02
N ILE A 62 11.33 28.12 -16.86
CA ILE A 62 12.04 26.87 -16.56
C ILE A 62 11.10 25.91 -15.81
N ARG A 63 11.09 24.65 -16.25
CA ARG A 63 10.52 23.50 -15.52
C ARG A 63 11.65 22.54 -15.18
N GLU A 64 11.77 22.18 -13.91
CA GLU A 64 12.80 21.27 -13.45
C GLU A 64 12.27 20.28 -12.42
N GLN A 65 12.88 19.08 -12.40
CA GLN A 65 12.44 17.96 -11.59
C GLN A 65 13.51 17.60 -10.56
N LEU A 66 13.08 17.41 -9.31
CA LEU A 66 13.95 16.89 -8.26
C LEU A 66 14.25 15.41 -8.52
N LEU A 67 15.52 15.05 -8.72
CA LEU A 67 15.96 13.67 -9.01
C LEU A 67 16.43 12.91 -7.77
N ALA A 68 16.97 13.62 -6.78
CA ALA A 68 17.42 13.03 -5.51
C ALA A 68 17.45 14.08 -4.40
N LEU A 69 17.16 13.65 -3.17
CA LEU A 69 17.29 14.44 -1.95
C LEU A 69 17.79 13.54 -0.81
N SER A 70 18.85 13.95 -0.12
CA SER A 70 19.41 13.23 1.03
C SER A 70 19.63 14.21 2.18
N ASP A 71 18.80 14.10 3.22
CA ASP A 71 18.96 14.87 4.47
C ASP A 71 20.21 14.43 5.24
N ARG A 72 20.58 13.15 5.13
CA ARG A 72 21.79 12.61 5.76
C ARG A 72 23.05 13.25 5.19
N ASP A 73 23.13 13.33 3.87
CA ASP A 73 24.34 13.80 3.17
C ASP A 73 24.26 15.28 2.79
N HIS A 74 23.10 15.92 3.02
CA HIS A 74 22.78 17.30 2.63
C HIS A 74 23.02 17.53 1.13
N VAL A 75 22.47 16.62 0.31
CA VAL A 75 22.62 16.61 -1.15
C VAL A 75 21.25 16.68 -1.80
N SER A 76 21.11 17.52 -2.82
CA SER A 76 19.97 17.49 -3.74
C SER A 76 20.46 17.48 -5.19
N THR A 77 19.78 16.75 -6.07
CA THR A 77 20.08 16.70 -7.50
C THR A 77 18.80 16.89 -8.29
N TYR A 78 18.85 17.67 -9.38
CA TYR A 78 17.69 18.00 -10.19
C TYR A 78 18.06 18.15 -11.67
N CYS A 79 17.09 18.05 -12.57
CA CYS A 79 17.28 18.28 -14.00
C CYS A 79 16.26 19.26 -14.56
N ILE A 80 16.61 19.94 -15.66
CA ILE A 80 15.64 20.76 -16.40
C ILE A 80 14.90 19.86 -17.39
N LEU A 81 13.57 19.87 -17.31
CA LEU A 81 12.67 19.16 -18.22
C LEU A 81 12.42 19.99 -19.49
N ASP A 82 12.10 21.25 -19.30
CA ASP A 82 11.82 22.21 -20.37
C ASP A 82 12.28 23.61 -19.93
N ALA A 83 12.84 24.37 -20.87
CA ALA A 83 13.20 25.76 -20.64
C ALA A 83 13.18 26.54 -21.95
N THR A 84 12.83 27.82 -21.83
CA THR A 84 12.99 28.83 -22.89
C THR A 84 14.44 29.02 -23.32
N LEU A 85 15.37 28.85 -22.39
CA LEU A 85 16.80 28.84 -22.66
C LEU A 85 17.20 27.51 -23.33
N PRO A 86 18.00 27.51 -24.42
CA PRO A 86 18.35 26.31 -25.18
C PRO A 86 19.41 25.42 -24.49
N MET A 87 19.15 25.03 -23.25
CA MET A 87 19.95 24.09 -22.47
C MET A 87 19.35 22.69 -22.56
N LYS A 88 20.14 21.71 -22.99
CA LYS A 88 19.72 20.31 -23.09
C LYS A 88 20.48 19.45 -22.11
N ARG A 89 19.85 18.36 -21.65
CA ARG A 89 20.45 17.38 -20.73
C ARG A 89 21.06 18.04 -19.49
N TYR A 90 20.40 19.07 -18.97
CA TYR A 90 20.86 19.79 -17.79
C TYR A 90 20.60 18.96 -16.55
N VAL A 91 21.65 18.69 -15.78
CA VAL A 91 21.57 18.06 -14.46
C VAL A 91 22.45 18.87 -13.52
N ALA A 92 21.95 19.17 -12.34
CA ALA A 92 22.67 19.89 -11.31
C ALA A 92 22.58 19.21 -9.95
N THR A 93 23.63 19.35 -9.16
CA THR A 93 23.73 18.83 -7.80
C THR A 93 24.18 19.94 -6.86
N VAL A 94 23.45 20.09 -5.76
CA VAL A 94 23.81 20.86 -4.58
C VAL A 94 24.29 19.91 -3.51
N GLN A 95 25.40 20.23 -2.86
CA GLN A 95 25.91 19.50 -1.70
C GLN A 95 26.38 20.48 -0.63
N LEU A 96 25.96 20.24 0.61
CA LEU A 96 26.45 20.99 1.76
C LEU A 96 27.39 20.13 2.61
N LYS A 97 28.44 20.74 3.15
CA LYS A 97 29.28 20.15 4.19
C LYS A 97 29.49 21.14 5.32
N ARG A 98 29.62 20.64 6.55
CA ARG A 98 30.00 21.47 7.70
C ARG A 98 31.47 21.90 7.54
N VAL A 99 31.75 23.18 7.77
CA VAL A 99 33.13 23.65 8.00
C VAL A 99 33.43 23.39 9.47
N THR A 100 34.45 22.59 9.78
CA THR A 100 34.72 22.14 11.16
C THR A 100 35.26 23.24 12.07
N ASP A 101 35.88 24.27 11.49
CA ASP A 101 36.34 25.47 12.19
C ASP A 101 35.27 26.58 12.12
N GLY A 102 34.36 26.57 13.11
CA GLY A 102 33.24 27.52 13.24
C GLY A 102 31.89 26.96 12.77
N ASP A 103 30.80 27.69 13.06
CA ASP A 103 29.44 27.26 12.72
C ASP A 103 29.03 27.72 11.31
N ARG A 104 29.79 27.25 10.31
CA ARG A 104 29.68 27.66 8.90
C ARG A 104 29.42 26.46 8.00
N THR A 105 28.89 26.74 6.81
CA THR A 105 28.52 25.72 5.82
C THR A 105 29.27 25.93 4.52
N TYR A 106 29.92 24.88 4.03
CA TYR A 106 30.46 24.82 2.68
C TYR A 106 29.35 24.37 1.73
N TRP A 107 28.97 25.23 0.79
CA TRP A 107 28.00 24.94 -0.26
C TRP A 107 28.72 24.71 -1.58
N HIS A 108 28.59 23.51 -2.13
CA HIS A 108 29.05 23.11 -3.44
C HIS A 108 27.86 22.99 -4.41
N TRP A 109 27.96 23.60 -5.59
CA TRP A 109 26.94 23.52 -6.64
C TRP A 109 27.61 23.26 -7.99
N GLN A 110 27.14 22.20 -8.65
CA GLN A 110 27.68 21.77 -9.93
C GLN A 110 26.55 21.42 -10.90
N SER A 111 26.77 21.65 -12.20
CA SER A 111 25.93 21.11 -13.27
C SER A 111 26.72 20.61 -14.47
N THR A 112 26.04 19.81 -15.29
CA THR A 112 26.44 19.45 -16.65
C THR A 112 25.28 19.67 -17.62
N PHE A 113 25.55 20.22 -18.80
CA PHE A 113 24.52 20.48 -19.82
C PHE A 113 25.11 20.68 -21.23
N GLU A 114 24.25 20.71 -22.25
CA GLU A 114 24.58 20.99 -23.65
C GLU A 114 23.90 22.29 -24.11
N VAL A 115 24.56 23.05 -25.00
CA VAL A 115 24.07 24.33 -25.55
C VAL A 115 24.39 24.42 -27.05
N PRO A 116 23.82 25.38 -27.80
CA PRO A 116 24.18 25.62 -29.19
C PRO A 116 25.67 25.92 -29.35
N ARG A 117 26.27 25.37 -30.42
CA ARG A 117 27.70 25.54 -30.72
C ARG A 117 28.06 27.03 -30.83
N GLY A 118 29.15 27.43 -30.17
CA GLY A 118 29.64 28.81 -30.16
C GLY A 118 29.07 29.69 -29.05
N ARG A 119 28.14 29.17 -28.23
CA ARG A 119 27.57 29.87 -27.05
C ARG A 119 28.04 29.29 -25.73
N GLU A 120 29.05 28.41 -25.73
CA GLU A 120 29.47 27.69 -24.54
C GLU A 120 29.92 28.62 -23.42
N LYS A 121 30.74 29.62 -23.74
CA LYS A 121 31.24 30.61 -22.77
C LYS A 121 30.12 31.48 -22.19
N GLU A 122 29.15 31.85 -23.02
CA GLU A 122 27.99 32.64 -22.61
C GLU A 122 27.17 31.91 -21.55
N PHE A 123 26.83 30.64 -21.79
CA PHE A 123 26.05 29.84 -20.84
C PHE A 123 26.84 29.41 -19.61
N GLU A 124 28.16 29.21 -19.74
CA GLU A 124 29.03 29.00 -18.59
C GLU A 124 29.02 30.21 -17.65
N GLU A 125 29.09 31.43 -18.21
CA GLU A 125 28.99 32.66 -17.44
C GLU A 125 27.58 32.87 -16.86
N LEU A 126 26.53 32.59 -17.64
CA LEU A 126 25.13 32.70 -17.19
C LEU A 126 24.85 31.78 -15.98
N VAL A 127 25.20 30.49 -16.08
CA VAL A 127 24.98 29.53 -14.98
C VAL A 127 25.94 29.81 -13.83
N GLY A 128 27.22 30.04 -14.10
CA GLY A 128 28.23 30.26 -13.06
C GLY A 128 27.99 31.52 -12.25
N LYS A 129 27.84 32.68 -12.92
CA LYS A 129 27.67 33.97 -12.24
C LYS A 129 26.21 34.27 -11.94
N GLY A 130 25.33 34.15 -12.94
CA GLY A 130 23.94 34.57 -12.84
C GLY A 130 23.10 33.68 -11.93
N VAL A 131 23.36 32.36 -11.93
CA VAL A 131 22.64 31.40 -11.10
C VAL A 131 23.43 31.08 -9.83
N TYR A 132 24.66 30.55 -9.93
CA TYR A 132 25.31 30.01 -8.73
C TYR A 132 25.83 31.08 -7.79
N GLU A 133 26.66 32.00 -8.27
CA GLU A 133 27.19 33.10 -7.44
C GLU A 133 26.06 34.03 -6.98
N GLY A 134 25.10 34.32 -7.86
CA GLY A 134 23.87 35.05 -7.49
C GLY A 134 23.07 34.34 -6.39
N GLY A 135 22.95 33.02 -6.45
CA GLY A 135 22.28 32.22 -5.42
C GLY A 135 23.00 32.24 -4.08
N PHE A 136 24.34 32.18 -4.07
CA PHE A 136 25.12 32.29 -2.84
C PHE A 136 24.91 33.63 -2.14
N GLU A 137 24.94 34.74 -2.89
CA GLU A 137 24.68 36.07 -2.34
C GLU A 137 23.23 36.25 -1.89
N GLY A 138 22.28 35.73 -2.67
CA GLY A 138 20.86 35.75 -2.32
C GLY A 138 20.58 35.04 -1.00
N LEU A 139 21.11 33.83 -0.82
CA LEU A 139 20.94 33.08 0.41
C LEU A 139 21.61 33.76 1.61
N ARG A 140 22.83 34.30 1.43
CA ARG A 140 23.50 35.10 2.47
C ARG A 140 22.64 36.27 2.93
N ALA A 141 22.09 37.02 1.99
CA ALA A 141 21.23 38.17 2.30
C ALA A 141 19.94 37.73 3.03
N PHE A 142 19.31 36.65 2.58
CA PHE A 142 18.12 36.08 3.19
C PHE A 142 18.36 35.66 4.64
N LEU A 143 19.43 34.90 4.90
CA LEU A 143 19.79 34.43 6.24
C LEU A 143 20.17 35.59 7.19
N ARG A 144 20.93 36.59 6.70
CA ARG A 144 21.30 37.78 7.51
C ARG A 144 20.09 38.58 7.99
N ARG A 145 19.01 38.60 7.22
CA ARG A 145 17.76 39.29 7.57
C ARG A 145 16.85 38.46 8.50
N GLY A 146 17.33 37.31 8.98
CA GLY A 146 16.53 36.38 9.77
C GLY A 146 15.43 35.69 8.95
N GLY A 147 15.55 35.68 7.62
CA GLY A 147 14.60 35.04 6.72
C GLY A 147 14.37 33.59 7.13
N LYS A 148 13.13 33.25 7.43
CA LYS A 148 12.67 31.88 7.61
C LYS A 148 11.94 31.51 6.33
N VAL A 149 12.36 30.43 5.68
CA VAL A 149 11.43 29.72 4.81
C VAL A 149 10.48 29.05 5.79
N SER A 150 9.21 29.46 5.81
CA SER A 150 8.22 28.66 6.52
C SER A 150 8.24 27.29 5.86
N PRO A 151 8.58 26.21 6.57
CA PRO A 151 8.34 24.91 6.03
C PRO A 151 6.84 24.87 5.78
N ARG A 152 6.41 24.78 4.52
CA ARG A 152 5.17 24.09 4.26
C ARG A 152 5.47 22.62 4.58
N VAL A 153 5.52 22.29 5.88
CA VAL A 153 4.82 21.09 6.32
C VAL A 153 3.44 21.28 5.72
N SER A 154 3.02 20.37 4.85
CA SER A 154 1.65 20.35 4.39
C SER A 154 0.76 20.17 5.61
N ASN A 155 0.40 21.28 6.27
CA ASN A 155 -0.90 21.44 6.89
C ASN A 155 -1.89 21.51 5.73
N ALA A 156 -1.99 20.43 4.95
CA ALA A 156 -3.20 20.18 4.24
C ALA A 156 -4.18 19.89 5.36
N GLY A 157 -4.95 20.92 5.73
CA GLY A 157 -5.98 20.82 6.75
C GLY A 157 -6.99 19.73 6.40
N ASP A 158 -8.10 19.72 7.11
CA ASP A 158 -9.17 18.79 6.79
C ASP A 158 -9.57 18.94 5.30
N MET A 159 -9.78 17.82 4.65
CA MET A 159 -10.15 17.79 3.23
C MET A 159 -11.46 17.04 3.04
N GLN A 160 -12.16 17.33 1.95
CA GLN A 160 -13.35 16.57 1.59
C GLN A 160 -12.94 15.29 0.86
N GLY A 161 -13.57 14.19 1.27
CA GLY A 161 -13.54 12.92 0.58
C GLY A 161 -14.94 12.37 0.39
N GLN A 162 -15.00 11.15 -0.10
CA GLN A 162 -16.21 10.35 -0.24
C GLN A 162 -15.97 8.96 0.34
N ALA A 163 -16.97 8.39 0.99
CA ALA A 163 -16.89 7.07 1.58
C ALA A 163 -18.23 6.32 1.48
N VAL A 164 -18.15 5.00 1.57
CA VAL A 164 -19.32 4.13 1.72
C VAL A 164 -19.63 3.97 3.20
N ILE A 165 -20.71 4.59 3.65
CA ILE A 165 -21.20 4.58 5.02
C ILE A 165 -22.28 3.51 5.17
N ALA A 166 -22.09 2.60 6.13
CA ALA A 166 -23.18 1.78 6.62
C ALA A 166 -24.03 2.63 7.57
N THR A 167 -25.27 2.96 7.21
CA THR A 167 -26.15 3.82 8.01
C THR A 167 -26.76 3.11 9.21
N SER A 168 -26.86 1.78 9.14
CA SER A 168 -27.35 0.88 10.19
C SER A 168 -26.83 -0.53 9.90
N PHE A 169 -27.00 -1.47 10.84
CA PHE A 169 -26.73 -2.88 10.56
C PHE A 169 -27.84 -3.48 9.68
N GLY A 170 -27.46 -4.21 8.62
CA GLY A 170 -28.46 -4.80 7.72
C GLY A 170 -27.94 -5.44 6.43
N GLY A 171 -28.82 -5.49 5.44
CA GLY A 171 -28.54 -5.96 4.10
C GLY A 171 -27.70 -4.95 3.30
N THR A 172 -27.66 -5.09 1.98
CA THR A 172 -26.85 -4.22 1.11
C THR A 172 -27.42 -2.80 0.99
N GLU A 173 -28.71 -2.62 1.29
CA GLU A 173 -29.47 -1.37 1.24
C GLU A 173 -29.03 -0.31 2.26
N VAL A 174 -28.27 -0.71 3.29
CA VAL A 174 -27.75 0.21 4.32
C VAL A 174 -26.47 0.93 3.89
N LEU A 175 -25.87 0.55 2.77
CA LEU A 175 -24.65 1.16 2.26
C LEU A 175 -24.97 2.38 1.42
N ARG A 176 -24.48 3.55 1.83
CA ARG A 176 -24.62 4.83 1.13
C ARG A 176 -23.26 5.41 0.78
N PHE A 177 -23.15 5.99 -0.40
CA PHE A 177 -21.96 6.71 -0.83
C PHE A 177 -22.15 8.19 -0.56
N ASP A 178 -21.45 8.71 0.45
CA ASP A 178 -21.65 10.06 0.99
C ASP A 178 -20.31 10.82 1.06
N SER A 179 -20.39 12.14 1.05
CA SER A 179 -19.24 13.01 1.32
C SER A 179 -18.87 12.96 2.79
N VAL A 180 -17.56 12.92 3.07
CA VAL A 180 -17.01 12.88 4.43
C VAL A 180 -15.86 13.86 4.57
N GLN A 181 -15.74 14.48 5.74
CA GLN A 181 -14.57 15.26 6.11
C GLN A 181 -13.46 14.30 6.55
N VAL A 182 -12.28 14.46 5.97
CA VAL A 182 -11.08 13.66 6.26
C VAL A 182 -10.06 14.56 6.95
N ASN A 183 -9.84 14.29 8.23
CA ASN A 183 -8.96 15.10 9.06
C ASN A 183 -7.50 15.02 8.59
N ALA A 184 -6.74 16.08 8.81
CA ALA A 184 -5.28 16.02 8.68
C ALA A 184 -4.70 14.95 9.64
N PRO A 185 -3.60 14.27 9.29
CA PRO A 185 -2.99 13.25 10.15
C PRO A 185 -2.43 13.87 11.44
N GLY A 186 -2.86 13.34 12.59
CA GLY A 186 -2.25 13.61 13.88
C GLY A 186 -0.94 12.84 14.10
N PRO A 187 -0.29 12.98 15.27
CA PRO A 187 0.93 12.23 15.59
C PRO A 187 0.74 10.71 15.41
N GLY A 188 1.66 10.07 14.67
CA GLY A 188 1.62 8.64 14.36
C GLY A 188 0.62 8.24 13.27
N GLU A 189 -0.08 9.19 12.64
CA GLU A 189 -1.05 8.93 11.59
C GLU A 189 -0.52 9.25 10.19
N VAL A 190 -1.17 8.67 9.19
CA VAL A 190 -0.93 8.90 7.77
C VAL A 190 -2.26 9.10 7.07
N ARG A 191 -2.30 10.02 6.10
CA ARG A 191 -3.43 10.19 5.21
C ARG A 191 -3.12 9.60 3.85
N ILE A 192 -3.99 8.73 3.37
CA ILE A 192 -3.81 7.95 2.14
C ILE A 192 -4.95 8.27 1.18
N ARG A 193 -4.60 8.66 -0.05
CA ARG A 193 -5.54 8.66 -1.18
C ARG A 193 -5.60 7.27 -1.76
N GLN A 194 -6.77 6.67 -1.72
CA GLN A 194 -6.95 5.30 -2.13
C GLN A 194 -7.05 5.23 -3.65
N THR A 195 -6.43 4.21 -4.23
CA THR A 195 -6.43 3.95 -5.68
C THR A 195 -7.15 2.64 -6.00
N ALA A 196 -7.17 1.70 -5.06
CA ALA A 196 -7.98 0.50 -5.12
C ALA A 196 -8.34 0.03 -3.70
N VAL A 197 -9.55 -0.48 -3.52
CA VAL A 197 -10.06 -0.94 -2.21
C VAL A 197 -10.49 -2.39 -2.31
N GLY A 198 -10.04 -3.23 -1.39
CA GLY A 198 -10.33 -4.65 -1.36
C GLY A 198 -11.69 -4.96 -0.73
N VAL A 199 -12.47 -5.82 -1.39
CA VAL A 199 -13.75 -6.33 -0.85
C VAL A 199 -13.52 -7.72 -0.25
N ASN A 200 -13.96 -7.89 1.00
CA ASN A 200 -13.77 -9.12 1.77
C ASN A 200 -15.08 -9.57 2.42
N TYR A 201 -15.20 -10.88 2.69
CA TYR A 201 -16.41 -11.40 3.32
C TYR A 201 -16.61 -10.87 4.76
N ILE A 202 -15.51 -10.48 5.43
CA ILE A 202 -15.57 -9.82 6.73
C ILE A 202 -16.36 -8.51 6.69
N ASP A 203 -16.32 -7.77 5.58
CA ASP A 203 -17.07 -6.53 5.40
C ASP A 203 -18.58 -6.79 5.40
N VAL A 204 -19.02 -7.96 4.93
CA VAL A 204 -20.41 -8.42 5.03
C VAL A 204 -20.79 -8.74 6.48
N TYR A 205 -19.90 -9.34 7.27
CA TYR A 205 -20.15 -9.63 8.69
C TYR A 205 -20.27 -8.33 9.50
N VAL A 206 -19.38 -7.36 9.24
CA VAL A 206 -19.40 -6.04 9.88
C VAL A 206 -20.68 -5.30 9.53
N ARG A 207 -21.03 -5.19 8.23
CA ARG A 207 -22.27 -4.52 7.79
C ARG A 207 -23.54 -5.14 8.38
N LYS A 208 -23.58 -6.46 8.55
CA LYS A 208 -24.71 -7.15 9.17
C LYS A 208 -24.77 -7.03 10.70
N GLY A 209 -23.72 -6.52 11.34
CA GLY A 209 -23.62 -6.45 12.80
C GLY A 209 -23.31 -7.79 13.46
N LEU A 210 -22.87 -8.79 12.70
CA LEU A 210 -22.39 -10.06 13.23
C LEU A 210 -21.03 -9.89 13.90
N TYR A 211 -20.18 -9.04 13.32
CA TYR A 211 -18.96 -8.54 13.96
C TYR A 211 -19.15 -7.07 14.29
N ARG A 212 -19.24 -6.75 15.58
CA ARG A 212 -19.43 -5.40 16.10
C ARG A 212 -18.09 -4.66 16.14
N MET A 213 -17.58 -4.32 14.95
CA MET A 213 -16.32 -3.59 14.74
C MET A 213 -16.53 -2.10 14.44
N ILE A 214 -17.78 -1.70 14.21
CA ILE A 214 -18.20 -0.32 13.98
C ILE A 214 -19.48 -0.06 14.78
N GLU A 215 -19.80 1.21 15.01
CA GLU A 215 -21.13 1.67 15.40
C GLU A 215 -21.69 2.56 14.27
N PRO A 216 -22.72 2.11 13.53
CA PRO A 216 -23.34 2.90 12.47
C PRO A 216 -23.94 4.22 12.99
N PRO A 217 -23.86 5.33 12.24
CA PRO A 217 -23.31 5.43 10.89
C PRO A 217 -21.77 5.44 10.86
N ALA A 218 -21.17 4.56 10.06
CA ALA A 218 -19.71 4.48 9.93
C ALA A 218 -19.26 3.94 8.57
N ALA A 219 -18.06 4.33 8.15
CA ALA A 219 -17.40 3.74 6.99
C ALA A 219 -17.02 2.28 7.24
N ILE A 220 -17.02 1.45 6.19
CA ILE A 220 -16.68 0.03 6.26
C ILE A 220 -15.43 -0.29 5.43
N GLY A 221 -15.04 -1.57 5.40
CA GLY A 221 -13.93 -2.06 4.59
C GLY A 221 -12.62 -2.12 5.37
N MET A 222 -11.82 -3.14 5.10
CA MET A 222 -10.61 -3.43 5.88
C MET A 222 -9.31 -3.32 5.08
N GLU A 223 -9.38 -3.33 3.76
CA GLU A 223 -8.26 -3.57 2.86
C GLU A 223 -8.23 -2.51 1.76
N ALA A 224 -7.07 -1.92 1.50
CA ALA A 224 -6.89 -1.04 0.36
C ALA A 224 -5.41 -0.83 0.01
N ALA A 225 -5.22 -0.24 -1.17
CA ALA A 225 -3.96 0.31 -1.65
C ALA A 225 -4.16 1.77 -2.08
N GLY A 226 -3.10 2.55 -2.02
CA GLY A 226 -3.15 3.97 -2.32
C GLY A 226 -1.79 4.63 -2.28
N VAL A 227 -1.84 5.96 -2.27
CA VAL A 227 -0.66 6.83 -2.21
C VAL A 227 -0.75 7.68 -0.95
N VAL A 228 0.36 7.77 -0.22
CA VAL A 228 0.48 8.68 0.94
C VAL A 228 0.35 10.13 0.46
N LEU A 229 -0.59 10.87 1.03
CA LEU A 229 -0.73 12.31 0.80
C LEU A 229 0.16 13.09 1.76
N ASP A 230 0.05 12.77 3.04
CA ASP A 230 0.84 13.39 4.12
C ASP A 230 0.88 12.48 5.36
N VAL A 231 1.82 12.80 6.24
CA VAL A 231 2.09 12.06 7.48
C VAL A 231 2.12 13.02 8.66
N GLY A 232 1.66 12.55 9.82
CA GLY A 232 1.74 13.30 11.06
C GLY A 232 3.07 13.12 11.79
N GLU A 233 3.23 13.86 12.89
CA GLU A 233 4.45 13.85 13.70
C GLU A 233 4.84 12.42 14.15
N GLY A 234 6.14 12.09 14.11
CA GLY A 234 6.64 10.80 14.57
C GLY A 234 6.56 9.66 13.55
N VAL A 235 5.96 9.89 12.38
CA VAL A 235 5.97 8.93 11.27
C VAL A 235 7.22 9.15 10.42
N ALA A 236 8.16 8.21 10.48
CA ALA A 236 9.44 8.29 9.76
C ALA A 236 9.59 7.23 8.65
N HIS A 237 8.73 6.22 8.63
CA HIS A 237 8.82 5.07 7.71
C HIS A 237 7.92 5.18 6.49
N LEU A 238 7.18 6.28 6.34
CA LEU A 238 6.33 6.61 5.20
C LEU A 238 6.61 8.05 4.79
N LEU A 239 6.60 8.30 3.49
CA LEU A 239 6.77 9.62 2.89
C LEU A 239 5.59 9.92 1.96
N PRO A 240 5.18 11.19 1.81
CA PRO A 240 4.28 11.62 0.74
C PRO A 240 4.74 11.08 -0.63
N GLY A 241 3.79 10.57 -1.40
CA GLY A 241 4.05 9.93 -2.70
C GLY A 241 4.33 8.43 -2.62
N ASP A 242 4.60 7.86 -1.44
CA ASP A 242 4.79 6.41 -1.29
C ASP A 242 3.53 5.66 -1.71
N ARG A 243 3.72 4.61 -2.53
CA ARG A 243 2.69 3.62 -2.82
C ARG A 243 2.60 2.66 -1.65
N VAL A 244 1.41 2.54 -1.08
CA VAL A 244 1.19 1.80 0.17
C VAL A 244 -0.03 0.91 0.08
N ALA A 245 -0.09 -0.10 0.95
CA ALA A 245 -1.29 -0.89 1.18
C ALA A 245 -1.44 -1.27 2.64
N TYR A 246 -2.65 -1.67 3.02
CA TYR A 246 -2.95 -2.10 4.37
C TYR A 246 -4.12 -3.09 4.39
N ALA A 247 -4.19 -3.87 5.46
CA ALA A 247 -5.36 -4.68 5.81
C ALA A 247 -5.47 -4.77 7.34
N CYS A 248 -6.23 -3.87 7.96
CA CYS A 248 -6.20 -3.68 9.42
C CYS A 248 -7.52 -3.17 9.99
N LEU A 249 -7.62 -3.22 11.33
CA LEU A 249 -8.64 -2.52 12.10
C LEU A 249 -8.24 -1.03 12.31
N PRO A 250 -9.20 -0.14 12.59
CA PRO A 250 -10.64 -0.34 12.47
C PRO A 250 -11.11 -0.35 10.99
N PRO A 251 -12.35 -0.78 10.68
CA PRO A 251 -12.92 -0.63 9.35
C PRO A 251 -12.99 0.85 8.91
N GLY A 252 -12.94 1.09 7.61
CA GLY A 252 -12.98 2.42 6.99
C GLY A 252 -12.36 2.51 5.60
N ALA A 253 -11.91 1.39 5.02
CA ALA A 253 -11.22 1.36 3.74
C ALA A 253 -12.12 1.68 2.53
N TYR A 254 -13.45 1.67 2.65
CA TYR A 254 -14.32 2.05 1.53
C TYR A 254 -14.44 3.57 1.46
N ALA A 255 -13.34 4.22 1.09
CA ALA A 255 -13.23 5.67 1.00
C ALA A 255 -12.31 6.09 -0.17
N THR A 256 -12.40 7.33 -0.59
CA THR A 256 -11.47 7.94 -1.55
C THR A 256 -10.19 8.41 -0.87
N VAL A 257 -10.29 8.93 0.36
CA VAL A 257 -9.16 9.34 1.20
C VAL A 257 -9.44 8.92 2.63
N ARG A 258 -8.42 8.46 3.35
CA ARG A 258 -8.51 8.03 4.74
C ARG A 258 -7.29 8.43 5.54
N THR A 259 -7.51 8.92 6.76
CA THR A 259 -6.47 9.09 7.79
C THR A 259 -6.51 7.92 8.76
N MET A 260 -5.35 7.34 9.08
CA MET A 260 -5.23 6.15 9.91
C MET A 260 -3.85 6.02 10.56
N ALA A 261 -3.70 5.11 11.51
CA ALA A 261 -2.42 4.82 12.15
C ALA A 261 -1.38 4.33 11.12
N ALA A 262 -0.22 5.00 11.09
CA ALA A 262 0.83 4.72 10.11
C ALA A 262 1.55 3.38 10.33
N ASP A 263 1.46 2.83 11.54
CA ASP A 263 2.07 1.55 11.90
C ASP A 263 1.39 0.34 11.23
N GLN A 264 0.14 0.49 10.80
CA GLN A 264 -0.65 -0.53 10.08
C GLN A 264 -0.47 -0.50 8.56
N VAL A 265 0.40 0.36 8.03
CA VAL A 265 0.55 0.63 6.59
C VAL A 265 1.89 0.14 6.09
N VAL A 266 1.91 -0.63 5.00
CA VAL A 266 3.14 -1.16 4.40
C VAL A 266 3.41 -0.53 3.04
N VAL A 267 4.69 -0.28 2.74
CA VAL A 267 5.12 0.23 1.43
C VAL A 267 5.04 -0.90 0.41
N LEU A 268 4.49 -0.60 -0.76
CA LEU A 268 4.39 -1.53 -1.87
C LEU A 268 5.72 -1.63 -2.61
N PRO A 269 6.19 -2.84 -2.94
CA PRO A 269 7.25 -3.02 -3.93
C PRO A 269 6.81 -2.50 -5.30
N ASP A 270 7.74 -1.95 -6.08
CA ASP A 270 7.48 -1.37 -7.40
C ASP A 270 6.73 -2.33 -8.33
N GLU A 271 7.07 -3.63 -8.28
CA GLU A 271 6.48 -4.67 -9.11
C GLU A 271 5.02 -5.03 -8.78
N VAL A 272 4.50 -4.64 -7.61
CA VAL A 272 3.13 -4.97 -7.19
C VAL A 272 2.22 -3.79 -7.51
N SER A 273 1.27 -3.95 -8.43
CA SER A 273 0.29 -2.89 -8.73
C SER A 273 -0.67 -2.63 -7.58
N ASP A 274 -1.22 -1.43 -7.48
CA ASP A 274 -2.16 -1.04 -6.42
C ASP A 274 -3.41 -1.95 -6.42
N GLU A 275 -3.96 -2.26 -7.60
CA GLU A 275 -5.08 -3.19 -7.72
C GLU A 275 -4.73 -4.60 -7.21
N THR A 276 -3.52 -5.08 -7.49
CA THR A 276 -3.04 -6.38 -7.01
C THR A 276 -2.93 -6.36 -5.49
N ALA A 277 -2.36 -5.29 -4.92
CA ALA A 277 -2.24 -5.10 -3.49
C ALA A 277 -3.62 -5.08 -2.80
N ALA A 278 -4.56 -4.29 -3.31
CA ALA A 278 -5.93 -4.23 -2.81
C ALA A 278 -6.69 -5.56 -2.93
N ALA A 279 -6.29 -6.44 -3.86
CA ALA A 279 -6.87 -7.77 -3.97
C ALA A 279 -6.26 -8.82 -3.06
N VAL A 280 -5.03 -8.62 -2.58
CA VAL A 280 -4.20 -9.67 -1.98
C VAL A 280 -3.76 -9.41 -0.55
N MET A 281 -3.76 -8.18 -0.05
CA MET A 281 -3.22 -7.88 1.29
C MET A 281 -3.88 -8.70 2.39
N LEU A 282 -5.19 -8.55 2.61
CA LEU A 282 -5.93 -9.28 3.63
C LEU A 282 -5.91 -10.78 3.33
N LYS A 283 -6.15 -11.16 2.08
CA LYS A 283 -6.36 -12.57 1.68
C LYS A 283 -5.06 -13.37 1.64
N GLY A 284 -3.99 -12.75 1.16
CA GLY A 284 -2.64 -13.29 1.09
C GLY A 284 -2.01 -13.37 2.46
N MET A 285 -2.13 -12.34 3.30
CA MET A 285 -1.67 -12.44 4.70
C MET A 285 -2.47 -13.50 5.47
N THR A 286 -3.77 -13.63 5.20
CA THR A 286 -4.57 -14.76 5.74
C THR A 286 -3.99 -16.11 5.29
N ALA A 287 -3.69 -16.30 4.00
CA ALA A 287 -3.09 -17.53 3.51
C ALA A 287 -1.71 -17.81 4.15
N GLU A 288 -0.88 -16.78 4.32
CA GLU A 288 0.44 -16.88 4.97
C GLU A 288 0.30 -17.41 6.39
N ILE A 289 -0.52 -16.76 7.23
CA ILE A 289 -0.66 -17.18 8.63
C ILE A 289 -1.30 -18.56 8.75
N LEU A 290 -2.17 -18.95 7.81
CA LEU A 290 -2.83 -20.25 7.83
C LEU A 290 -1.86 -21.40 7.52
N LEU A 291 -0.98 -21.21 6.53
CA LEU A 291 -0.07 -22.23 6.02
C LEU A 291 1.27 -22.28 6.76
N HIS A 292 1.71 -21.17 7.35
CA HIS A 292 3.04 -21.06 7.97
C HIS A 292 3.00 -20.98 9.50
N ARG A 293 1.90 -20.51 10.10
CA ARG A 293 1.83 -20.21 11.54
C ARG A 293 0.77 -21.03 12.26
N THR A 294 -0.48 -20.97 11.82
CA THR A 294 -1.61 -21.66 12.45
C THR A 294 -1.47 -23.18 12.31
N HIS A 295 -1.20 -23.64 11.10
CA HIS A 295 -0.70 -24.99 10.86
C HIS A 295 0.48 -24.87 9.91
N ARG A 296 1.68 -25.22 10.37
CA ARG A 296 2.86 -25.23 9.51
C ARG A 296 2.78 -26.42 8.55
N VAL A 297 2.40 -26.15 7.31
CA VAL A 297 2.22 -27.17 6.27
C VAL A 297 3.56 -27.79 5.87
N LEU A 298 3.55 -29.11 5.74
CA LEU A 298 4.68 -29.93 5.34
C LEU A 298 4.39 -30.62 3.99
N PRO A 299 5.42 -30.89 3.18
CA PRO A 299 5.27 -31.64 1.93
C PRO A 299 4.57 -32.98 2.14
N GLY A 300 3.66 -33.33 1.23
CA GLY A 300 2.91 -34.59 1.23
C GLY A 300 1.64 -34.63 2.08
N GLN A 301 1.40 -33.63 2.94
CA GLN A 301 0.14 -33.54 3.70
C GLN A 301 -1.06 -33.33 2.78
N ALA A 302 -2.20 -33.94 3.14
CA ALA A 302 -3.48 -33.74 2.48
C ALA A 302 -4.25 -32.58 3.14
N LEU A 303 -4.52 -31.53 2.36
CA LEU A 303 -5.23 -30.33 2.81
C LEU A 303 -6.61 -30.29 2.16
N LEU A 304 -7.65 -30.04 2.96
CA LEU A 304 -8.98 -29.70 2.47
C LEU A 304 -9.19 -28.18 2.54
N VAL A 305 -9.36 -27.52 1.39
CA VAL A 305 -9.61 -26.08 1.28
C VAL A 305 -11.05 -25.83 0.85
N HIS A 306 -11.85 -25.24 1.72
CA HIS A 306 -13.21 -24.86 1.33
C HIS A 306 -13.26 -23.59 0.49
N ALA A 307 -14.29 -23.51 -0.36
CA ALA A 307 -14.46 -22.41 -1.30
C ALA A 307 -13.17 -22.15 -2.11
N ALA A 308 -12.59 -23.22 -2.66
CA ALA A 308 -11.27 -23.23 -3.29
C ALA A 308 -11.12 -22.26 -4.48
N ALA A 309 -12.24 -21.83 -5.08
CA ALA A 309 -12.27 -20.83 -6.16
C ALA A 309 -12.54 -19.39 -5.69
N GLY A 310 -12.65 -19.16 -4.37
CA GLY A 310 -12.80 -17.83 -3.77
C GLY A 310 -11.46 -17.13 -3.57
N GLY A 311 -11.49 -15.87 -3.15
CA GLY A 311 -10.28 -15.04 -3.01
C GLY A 311 -9.18 -15.64 -2.14
N VAL A 312 -9.50 -16.13 -0.93
CA VAL A 312 -8.51 -16.81 -0.07
C VAL A 312 -8.21 -18.23 -0.59
N GLY A 313 -9.24 -18.95 -1.04
CA GLY A 313 -9.12 -20.35 -1.49
C GLY A 313 -8.12 -20.52 -2.63
N LEU A 314 -8.13 -19.62 -3.62
CA LEU A 314 -7.18 -19.68 -4.74
C LEU A 314 -5.73 -19.43 -4.28
N LEU A 315 -5.51 -18.54 -3.31
CA LEU A 315 -4.17 -18.27 -2.78
C LEU A 315 -3.69 -19.45 -1.93
N LEU A 316 -4.56 -20.04 -1.10
CA LEU A 316 -4.26 -21.25 -0.35
C LEU A 316 -3.88 -22.41 -1.26
N CYS A 317 -4.64 -22.66 -2.34
CA CYS A 317 -4.34 -23.75 -3.28
C CYS A 317 -2.97 -23.58 -3.94
N GLN A 318 -2.66 -22.37 -4.42
CA GLN A 318 -1.40 -22.08 -5.09
C GLN A 318 -0.21 -22.28 -4.14
N TRP A 319 -0.31 -21.69 -2.95
CA TRP A 319 0.80 -21.68 -2.00
C TRP A 319 0.99 -23.04 -1.34
N ALA A 320 -0.10 -23.74 -0.98
CA ALA A 320 -0.03 -25.11 -0.45
C ALA A 320 0.62 -26.08 -1.45
N LYS A 321 0.26 -25.97 -2.74
CA LYS A 321 0.91 -26.76 -3.80
C LYS A 321 2.40 -26.45 -3.92
N ALA A 322 2.79 -25.18 -3.82
CA ALA A 322 4.21 -24.79 -3.84
C ALA A 322 4.99 -25.32 -2.62
N LEU A 323 4.31 -25.50 -1.47
CA LEU A 323 4.86 -26.18 -0.29
C LEU A 323 4.89 -27.72 -0.41
N GLY A 324 4.41 -28.27 -1.54
CA GLY A 324 4.40 -29.71 -1.79
C GLY A 324 3.24 -30.47 -1.15
N ALA A 325 2.20 -29.78 -0.69
CA ALA A 325 0.99 -30.41 -0.15
C ALA A 325 0.05 -30.90 -1.26
N LYS A 326 -0.79 -31.89 -0.93
CA LYS A 326 -1.87 -32.40 -1.78
C LYS A 326 -3.15 -31.65 -1.46
N VAL A 327 -3.61 -30.83 -2.40
CA VAL A 327 -4.75 -29.94 -2.16
C VAL A 327 -6.04 -30.57 -2.70
N ILE A 328 -6.97 -30.82 -1.80
CA ILE A 328 -8.37 -31.17 -2.07
C ILE A 328 -9.19 -29.91 -1.79
N GLY A 329 -10.17 -29.59 -2.63
CA GLY A 329 -10.92 -28.35 -2.44
C GLY A 329 -12.39 -28.48 -2.73
N THR A 330 -13.25 -27.79 -1.99
CA THR A 330 -14.69 -27.77 -2.31
C THR A 330 -15.07 -26.53 -3.11
N VAL A 331 -15.94 -26.71 -4.10
CA VAL A 331 -16.44 -25.67 -5.00
C VAL A 331 -17.93 -25.89 -5.31
N SER A 332 -18.59 -24.87 -5.85
CA SER A 332 -20.04 -24.90 -6.13
C SER A 332 -20.42 -25.17 -7.59
N SER A 333 -19.45 -25.27 -8.51
CA SER A 333 -19.71 -25.48 -9.95
C SER A 333 -18.48 -26.03 -10.66
N GLU A 334 -18.67 -26.59 -11.87
CA GLU A 334 -17.56 -27.10 -12.69
C GLU A 334 -16.61 -25.98 -13.14
N GLU A 335 -17.14 -24.81 -13.46
CA GLU A 335 -16.32 -23.64 -13.80
C GLU A 335 -15.35 -23.29 -12.66
N LYS A 336 -15.84 -23.29 -11.42
CA LYS A 336 -15.02 -23.08 -10.22
C LYS A 336 -14.06 -24.24 -9.96
N ALA A 337 -14.45 -25.47 -10.27
CA ALA A 337 -13.57 -26.63 -10.17
C ALA A 337 -12.37 -26.49 -11.11
N ARG A 338 -12.62 -26.08 -12.37
CA ARG A 338 -11.56 -25.79 -13.34
C ARG A 338 -10.62 -24.69 -12.85
N LEU A 339 -11.16 -23.57 -12.38
CA LEU A 339 -10.36 -22.47 -11.84
C LEU A 339 -9.51 -22.93 -10.64
N ALA A 340 -10.07 -23.73 -9.73
CA ALA A 340 -9.32 -24.27 -8.60
C ALA A 340 -8.17 -25.19 -9.06
N ARG A 341 -8.39 -26.05 -10.07
CA ARG A 341 -7.33 -26.92 -10.64
C ARG A 341 -6.18 -26.12 -11.23
N GLU A 342 -6.51 -25.09 -12.01
CA GLU A 342 -5.53 -24.18 -12.61
C GLU A 342 -4.67 -23.47 -11.54
N ASN A 343 -5.21 -23.32 -10.32
CA ASN A 343 -4.57 -22.68 -9.18
C ASN A 343 -4.05 -23.67 -8.13
N GLY A 344 -3.87 -24.94 -8.49
CA GLY A 344 -3.17 -25.91 -7.64
C GLY A 344 -4.03 -26.79 -6.74
N CYS A 345 -5.36 -26.71 -6.84
CA CYS A 345 -6.25 -27.71 -6.26
C CYS A 345 -6.20 -29.00 -7.09
N GLU A 346 -5.53 -30.03 -6.58
CA GLU A 346 -5.37 -31.30 -7.29
C GLU A 346 -6.71 -32.02 -7.47
N PHE A 347 -7.58 -31.97 -6.45
CA PHE A 347 -8.88 -32.64 -6.45
C PHE A 347 -10.01 -31.72 -6.00
N PRO A 348 -10.64 -30.97 -6.93
CA PRO A 348 -11.85 -30.24 -6.59
C PRO A 348 -13.04 -31.19 -6.47
N ILE A 349 -13.83 -30.99 -5.42
CA ILE A 349 -15.09 -31.64 -5.13
C ILE A 349 -16.19 -30.61 -5.35
N ILE A 350 -17.08 -30.88 -6.30
CA ILE A 350 -18.24 -30.04 -6.55
C ILE A 350 -19.34 -30.49 -5.60
N SER A 351 -19.65 -29.66 -4.60
CA SER A 351 -20.75 -29.92 -3.67
C SER A 351 -21.41 -28.60 -3.28
N SER A 352 -22.72 -28.54 -3.48
CA SER A 352 -23.58 -27.44 -3.05
C SER A 352 -24.31 -27.73 -1.74
N ASP A 353 -24.31 -28.98 -1.30
CA ASP A 353 -25.03 -29.54 -0.14
C ASP A 353 -24.09 -29.97 1.00
N TYR A 354 -22.81 -29.56 0.93
CA TYR A 354 -21.76 -29.84 1.92
C TYR A 354 -21.37 -31.32 2.07
N ARG A 355 -21.75 -32.19 1.14
CA ARG A 355 -21.32 -33.59 1.13
C ARG A 355 -19.96 -33.75 0.45
N PHE A 356 -18.89 -33.90 1.24
CA PHE A 356 -17.52 -34.00 0.71
C PHE A 356 -16.62 -35.02 1.43
N SER A 357 -16.97 -35.45 2.64
CA SER A 357 -16.12 -36.32 3.47
C SER A 357 -15.77 -37.65 2.80
N GLU A 358 -16.73 -38.32 2.16
CA GLU A 358 -16.48 -39.56 1.42
C GLU A 358 -15.49 -39.38 0.27
N ALA A 359 -15.61 -38.26 -0.48
CA ALA A 359 -14.71 -37.95 -1.58
C ALA A 359 -13.30 -37.63 -1.07
N VAL A 360 -13.18 -36.89 0.04
CA VAL A 360 -11.90 -36.64 0.72
C VAL A 360 -11.26 -37.95 1.15
N LYS A 361 -12.01 -38.84 1.82
CA LYS A 361 -11.51 -40.16 2.26
C LYS A 361 -11.09 -41.02 1.09
N ARG A 362 -11.88 -41.09 0.02
CA ARG A 362 -11.52 -41.85 -1.19
C ARG A 362 -10.18 -41.36 -1.76
N HIS A 363 -9.97 -40.05 -1.76
CA HIS A 363 -8.76 -39.45 -2.28
C HIS A 363 -7.53 -39.62 -1.37
N THR A 364 -7.76 -39.85 -0.07
CA THR A 364 -6.72 -40.01 0.95
C THR A 364 -6.58 -41.46 1.42
N SER A 365 -7.03 -42.43 0.61
CA SER A 365 -6.98 -43.86 0.93
C SER A 365 -7.62 -44.20 2.29
N GLY A 366 -8.73 -43.54 2.60
CA GLY A 366 -9.51 -43.69 3.84
C GLY A 366 -9.03 -42.84 5.01
N ARG A 367 -7.87 -42.17 4.90
CA ARG A 367 -7.27 -41.45 6.04
C ARG A 367 -7.99 -40.18 6.44
N GLY A 368 -8.55 -39.43 5.49
CA GLY A 368 -9.04 -38.06 5.70
C GLY A 368 -7.96 -37.00 5.46
N ALA A 369 -8.33 -35.73 5.61
CA ALA A 369 -7.43 -34.59 5.46
C ALA A 369 -6.62 -34.36 6.75
N ASP A 370 -5.31 -34.17 6.62
CA ASP A 370 -4.43 -33.83 7.74
C ASP A 370 -4.75 -32.42 8.27
N VAL A 371 -5.21 -31.52 7.40
CA VAL A 371 -5.61 -30.16 7.74
C VAL A 371 -6.86 -29.75 6.96
N ILE A 372 -7.80 -29.08 7.63
CA ILE A 372 -8.98 -28.49 6.99
C ILE A 372 -8.93 -26.97 7.17
N TYR A 373 -8.94 -26.22 6.08
CA TYR A 373 -9.11 -24.77 6.06
C TYR A 373 -10.56 -24.42 5.76
N ASP A 374 -11.29 -24.03 6.80
CA ASP A 374 -12.74 -23.85 6.78
C ASP A 374 -13.17 -22.38 6.88
N GLY A 375 -13.76 -21.88 5.79
CA GLY A 375 -14.43 -20.59 5.73
C GLY A 375 -15.97 -20.70 5.69
N LEU A 376 -16.54 -21.91 5.71
CA LEU A 376 -17.98 -22.16 5.59
C LEU A 376 -18.67 -22.04 6.94
N GLY A 377 -18.17 -22.73 7.97
CA GLY A 377 -18.74 -22.70 9.31
C GLY A 377 -19.84 -23.75 9.53
N ARG A 378 -20.96 -23.35 10.18
CA ARG A 378 -21.97 -24.26 10.75
C ARG A 378 -22.44 -25.40 9.86
N GLU A 379 -22.83 -25.13 8.61
CA GLU A 379 -23.45 -26.12 7.73
C GLU A 379 -22.48 -27.23 7.30
N ALA A 380 -21.17 -26.96 7.30
CA ALA A 380 -20.14 -27.92 6.92
C ALA A 380 -19.58 -28.72 8.12
N ALA A 381 -20.02 -28.42 9.35
CA ALA A 381 -19.31 -28.85 10.55
C ALA A 381 -19.24 -30.39 10.72
N ALA A 382 -20.34 -31.09 10.48
CA ALA A 382 -20.38 -32.55 10.60
C ALA A 382 -19.50 -33.24 9.55
N GLU A 383 -19.57 -32.77 8.31
CA GLU A 383 -18.77 -33.28 7.19
C GLU A 383 -17.28 -32.95 7.36
N ASN A 384 -16.95 -31.81 7.97
CA ASN A 384 -15.57 -31.49 8.36
C ASN A 384 -15.01 -32.45 9.39
N LEU A 385 -15.76 -32.73 10.46
CA LEU A 385 -15.32 -33.70 11.45
C LEU A 385 -15.11 -35.08 10.81
N GLU A 386 -15.98 -35.48 9.90
CA GLU A 386 -15.87 -36.79 9.25
C GLU A 386 -14.74 -36.86 8.21
N ALA A 387 -14.48 -35.76 7.49
CA ALA A 387 -13.39 -35.62 6.53
C ALA A 387 -12.00 -35.51 7.20
N LEU A 388 -11.95 -35.13 8.49
CA LEU A 388 -10.70 -34.93 9.23
C LEU A 388 -10.00 -36.26 9.50
N ALA A 389 -8.68 -36.28 9.29
CA ALA A 389 -7.83 -37.39 9.69
C ALA A 389 -7.72 -37.53 11.20
N ILE A 390 -7.34 -38.73 11.67
CA ILE A 390 -6.93 -38.92 13.06
C ILE A 390 -5.75 -37.99 13.37
N ALA A 391 -5.83 -37.27 14.49
CA ALA A 391 -4.89 -36.23 14.89
C ALA A 391 -4.77 -35.06 13.89
N GLY A 392 -5.77 -34.87 13.03
CA GLY A 392 -5.82 -33.75 12.08
C GLY A 392 -6.09 -32.40 12.76
N HIS A 393 -5.83 -31.32 12.02
CA HIS A 393 -6.06 -29.95 12.46
C HIS A 393 -7.19 -29.29 11.65
N TRP A 394 -8.29 -28.95 12.31
CA TRP A 394 -9.34 -28.12 11.72
C TRP A 394 -9.07 -26.64 12.02
N VAL A 395 -8.83 -25.85 10.99
CA VAL A 395 -8.65 -24.41 11.08
C VAL A 395 -9.90 -23.70 10.57
N SER A 396 -10.76 -23.26 11.50
CA SER A 396 -11.99 -22.52 11.20
C SER A 396 -11.70 -21.02 11.19
N TYR A 397 -11.54 -20.43 10.01
CA TYR A 397 -11.15 -19.00 9.85
C TYR A 397 -12.27 -18.13 9.26
N GLY A 398 -13.43 -18.73 8.95
CA GLY A 398 -14.61 -18.03 8.45
C GLY A 398 -15.91 -18.75 8.82
N GLN A 399 -17.03 -18.10 8.52
CA GLN A 399 -18.35 -18.57 8.95
C GLN A 399 -19.45 -18.15 7.96
N ALA A 400 -19.22 -18.39 6.67
CA ALA A 400 -20.13 -17.96 5.59
C ALA A 400 -21.58 -18.47 5.77
N SER A 401 -21.78 -19.68 6.29
CA SER A 401 -23.09 -20.25 6.64
C SER A 401 -23.56 -19.90 8.06
N GLY A 402 -22.73 -19.22 8.85
CA GLY A 402 -22.98 -18.86 10.24
C GLY A 402 -22.01 -19.52 11.24
N PRO A 403 -21.97 -19.02 12.49
CA PRO A 403 -21.05 -19.48 13.52
C PRO A 403 -21.36 -20.92 13.96
N HIS A 404 -20.35 -21.63 14.45
CA HIS A 404 -20.54 -22.91 15.12
C HIS A 404 -21.24 -22.68 16.47
N ASP A 405 -22.44 -23.22 16.64
CA ASP A 405 -23.23 -23.08 17.87
C ASP A 405 -22.77 -24.08 18.95
N VAL A 406 -22.25 -25.24 18.54
CA VAL A 406 -21.70 -26.28 19.40
C VAL A 406 -20.36 -26.72 18.83
N LEU A 407 -19.36 -26.90 19.71
CA LEU A 407 -18.08 -27.44 19.29
C LEU A 407 -18.24 -28.88 18.81
N PRO A 408 -17.71 -29.24 17.62
CA PRO A 408 -17.68 -30.62 17.14
C PRO A 408 -16.97 -31.56 18.13
N ASP A 409 -17.36 -32.83 18.17
CA ASP A 409 -16.68 -33.86 18.99
C ASP A 409 -15.32 -34.25 18.37
N LEU A 410 -14.33 -33.39 18.59
CA LEU A 410 -12.94 -33.60 18.15
C LEU A 410 -12.30 -34.83 18.81
N GLY A 411 -12.82 -35.28 19.96
CA GLY A 411 -12.33 -36.46 20.69
C GLY A 411 -12.42 -37.73 19.85
N SER A 412 -13.46 -37.85 19.01
CA SER A 412 -13.65 -38.95 18.07
C SER A 412 -12.53 -39.12 17.03
N LYS A 413 -11.70 -38.08 16.81
CA LYS A 413 -10.56 -38.09 15.89
C LYS A 413 -9.23 -37.77 16.57
N SER A 414 -9.21 -37.54 17.89
CA SER A 414 -8.07 -36.88 18.56
C SER A 414 -7.64 -35.58 17.86
N GLY A 415 -8.60 -34.87 17.27
CA GLY A 415 -8.36 -33.69 16.43
C GLY A 415 -8.13 -32.42 17.24
N THR A 416 -7.60 -31.40 16.57
CA THR A 416 -7.45 -30.04 17.10
C THR A 416 -8.29 -29.06 16.30
N LEU A 417 -8.75 -27.98 16.95
CA LEU A 417 -9.48 -26.88 16.32
C LEU A 417 -8.84 -25.55 16.68
N SER A 418 -8.51 -24.75 15.65
CA SER A 418 -8.07 -23.37 15.82
C SER A 418 -9.02 -22.40 15.13
N ARG A 419 -9.17 -21.21 15.71
CA ARG A 419 -9.97 -20.12 15.16
C ARG A 419 -9.14 -18.83 15.02
N PRO A 420 -8.22 -18.78 14.04
CA PRO A 420 -7.28 -17.66 13.92
C PRO A 420 -7.98 -16.38 13.46
N VAL A 421 -7.48 -15.25 13.93
CA VAL A 421 -7.89 -13.91 13.50
C VAL A 421 -6.64 -13.19 13.00
N LEU A 422 -6.65 -12.74 11.74
CA LEU A 422 -5.49 -12.10 11.10
C LEU A 422 -4.89 -10.97 11.96
N PHE A 423 -5.75 -10.11 12.51
CA PHE A 423 -5.32 -8.93 13.26
C PHE A 423 -4.56 -9.26 14.54
N HIS A 424 -4.66 -10.48 15.08
CA HIS A 424 -3.83 -10.91 16.21
C HIS A 424 -2.38 -11.22 15.79
N TYR A 425 -2.14 -11.55 14.52
CA TYR A 425 -0.82 -11.83 13.96
C TYR A 425 -0.17 -10.59 13.33
N THR A 426 -0.93 -9.52 13.09
CA THR A 426 -0.47 -8.28 12.46
C THR A 426 -0.59 -7.07 13.37
N ALA A 427 -0.81 -7.28 14.68
CA ALA A 427 -0.91 -6.19 15.65
C ALA A 427 0.42 -5.43 15.78
N GLU A 428 1.53 -6.16 15.80
CA GLU A 428 2.87 -5.57 15.82
C GLU A 428 3.39 -5.30 14.41
N ARG A 429 3.94 -4.10 14.20
CA ARG A 429 4.47 -3.69 12.88
C ARG A 429 5.54 -4.63 12.33
N ALA A 430 6.42 -5.16 13.18
CA ALA A 430 7.45 -6.10 12.75
C ALA A 430 6.84 -7.38 12.16
N GLN A 431 5.79 -7.91 12.80
CA GLN A 431 5.06 -9.08 12.32
C GLN A 431 4.26 -8.77 11.05
N LEU A 432 3.60 -7.62 10.99
CA LEU A 432 2.93 -7.14 9.77
C LEU A 432 3.90 -7.08 8.58
N ASN A 433 5.09 -6.50 8.77
CA ASN A 433 6.12 -6.40 7.73
C ASN A 433 6.64 -7.77 7.30
N GLU A 434 6.84 -8.70 8.24
CA GLU A 434 7.27 -10.07 7.92
C GLU A 434 6.22 -10.81 7.08
N ILE A 435 4.96 -10.80 7.55
CA ILE A 435 3.85 -11.52 6.91
C ILE A 435 3.56 -10.93 5.53
N SER A 436 3.41 -9.60 5.42
CA SER A 436 3.20 -8.94 4.12
C SER A 436 4.40 -9.11 3.18
N GLY A 437 5.63 -9.05 3.70
CA GLY A 437 6.85 -9.31 2.93
C GLY A 437 6.89 -10.72 2.34
N ASN A 438 6.42 -11.74 3.07
CA ASN A 438 6.29 -13.10 2.54
C ASN A 438 5.27 -13.19 1.40
N VAL A 439 4.13 -12.48 1.52
CA VAL A 439 3.12 -12.38 0.44
C VAL A 439 3.71 -11.72 -0.80
N PHE A 440 4.40 -10.59 -0.64
CA PHE A 440 5.02 -9.89 -1.76
C PHE A 440 6.12 -10.73 -2.43
N ARG A 441 6.91 -11.47 -1.65
CA ARG A 441 7.91 -12.40 -2.21
C ARG A 441 7.25 -13.50 -3.03
N ALA A 442 6.14 -14.07 -2.54
CA ALA A 442 5.39 -15.10 -3.25
C ALA A 442 4.70 -14.56 -4.53
N LEU A 443 4.34 -13.27 -4.57
CA LEU A 443 3.89 -12.62 -5.81
C LEU A 443 5.06 -12.44 -6.79
N LYS A 444 6.21 -11.98 -6.30
CA LYS A 444 7.42 -11.71 -7.09
C LYS A 444 7.95 -12.98 -7.77
N ASP A 445 8.04 -14.09 -7.04
CA ASP A 445 8.49 -15.37 -7.57
C ASP A 445 7.39 -16.14 -8.35
N LYS A 446 6.18 -15.57 -8.42
CA LYS A 446 5.00 -16.10 -9.11
C LYS A 446 4.45 -17.39 -8.50
N THR A 447 4.80 -17.70 -7.25
CA THR A 447 4.11 -18.70 -6.43
C THR A 447 2.64 -18.33 -6.28
N LEU A 448 2.36 -17.06 -6.05
CA LEU A 448 1.02 -16.49 -6.04
C LEU A 448 0.78 -15.67 -7.31
N ARG A 449 -0.38 -15.88 -7.91
CA ARG A 449 -0.92 -15.07 -8.99
C ARG A 449 -2.33 -14.66 -8.64
N VAL A 450 -2.63 -13.40 -8.90
CA VAL A 450 -3.94 -12.80 -8.60
C VAL A 450 -4.64 -12.51 -9.92
N SER A 451 -5.82 -13.10 -10.10
CA SER A 451 -6.72 -12.77 -11.22
C SER A 451 -7.76 -11.77 -10.72
N LEU A 452 -7.75 -10.58 -11.31
CA LEU A 452 -8.67 -9.48 -11.00
C LEU A 452 -9.79 -9.46 -12.05
N ASN A 453 -10.84 -10.24 -11.81
CA ASN A 453 -11.96 -10.38 -12.73
C ASN A 453 -13.12 -9.41 -12.41
N HIS A 454 -13.09 -8.79 -11.23
CA HIS A 454 -14.22 -8.02 -10.70
C HIS A 454 -13.76 -6.65 -10.19
N ARG A 455 -14.09 -5.60 -10.95
CA ARG A 455 -13.88 -4.19 -10.59
C ARG A 455 -15.24 -3.51 -10.55
N TYR A 456 -15.51 -2.81 -9.46
CA TYR A 456 -16.70 -1.99 -9.31
C TYR A 456 -16.27 -0.57 -8.95
N PRO A 457 -17.02 0.47 -9.34
CA PRO A 457 -16.85 1.80 -8.73
C PRO A 457 -17.09 1.73 -7.22
N LEU A 458 -16.42 2.57 -6.43
CA LEU A 458 -16.60 2.64 -4.98
C LEU A 458 -18.07 2.86 -4.58
N ALA A 459 -18.78 3.71 -5.32
CA ALA A 459 -20.22 3.95 -5.14
C ALA A 459 -21.09 2.68 -5.34
N ALA A 460 -20.59 1.66 -6.04
CA ALA A 460 -21.28 0.40 -6.30
C ALA A 460 -20.95 -0.71 -5.28
N ALA A 461 -20.39 -0.37 -4.10
CA ALA A 461 -20.09 -1.34 -3.05
C ALA A 461 -21.27 -2.25 -2.64
N SER A 462 -22.50 -1.71 -2.70
CA SER A 462 -23.74 -2.47 -2.46
C SER A 462 -23.92 -3.64 -3.44
N GLU A 463 -23.60 -3.42 -4.71
CA GLU A 463 -23.64 -4.43 -5.77
C GLU A 463 -22.53 -5.47 -5.59
N ALA A 464 -21.30 -5.03 -5.33
CA ALA A 464 -20.17 -5.91 -5.05
C ALA A 464 -20.47 -6.88 -3.88
N HIS A 465 -21.07 -6.37 -2.79
CA HIS A 465 -21.50 -7.21 -1.67
C HIS A 465 -22.63 -8.18 -2.04
N ARG A 466 -23.54 -7.78 -2.93
CA ARG A 466 -24.64 -8.64 -3.39
C ARG A 466 -24.10 -9.81 -4.20
N ASP A 467 -23.18 -9.56 -5.12
CA ASP A 467 -22.55 -10.58 -5.96
C ASP A 467 -21.67 -11.54 -5.16
N LEU A 468 -20.90 -11.00 -4.21
CA LEU A 468 -20.12 -11.80 -3.27
C LEU A 468 -21.01 -12.76 -2.46
N LYS A 469 -22.11 -12.26 -1.89
CA LYS A 469 -23.06 -13.10 -1.12
C LYS A 469 -23.76 -14.13 -2.01
N ALA A 470 -24.11 -13.77 -3.24
CA ALA A 470 -24.76 -14.65 -4.20
C ALA A 470 -23.83 -15.74 -4.76
N ARG A 471 -22.57 -15.81 -4.31
CA ARG A 471 -21.54 -16.75 -4.78
C ARG A 471 -21.33 -16.67 -6.30
N ARG A 472 -21.59 -15.50 -6.91
CA ARG A 472 -21.43 -15.25 -8.36
C ARG A 472 -20.01 -14.85 -8.76
N THR A 473 -19.15 -14.59 -7.79
CA THR A 473 -17.79 -14.10 -8.02
C THR A 473 -16.79 -15.25 -7.92
N THR A 474 -15.64 -15.06 -8.57
CA THR A 474 -14.45 -15.89 -8.42
C THR A 474 -13.24 -15.02 -8.14
N GLY A 475 -12.29 -15.52 -7.35
CA GLY A 475 -11.12 -14.73 -6.95
C GLY A 475 -11.46 -13.48 -6.14
N SER A 476 -10.68 -12.41 -6.35
CA SER A 476 -10.78 -11.16 -5.61
C SER A 476 -11.67 -10.13 -6.31
N ILE A 477 -12.34 -9.31 -5.51
CA ILE A 477 -13.13 -8.17 -5.95
C ILE A 477 -12.45 -6.91 -5.40
N ILE A 478 -12.36 -5.88 -6.22
CA ILE A 478 -11.90 -4.56 -5.81
C ILE A 478 -12.92 -3.48 -6.16
N LEU A 479 -12.90 -2.40 -5.37
CA LEU A 479 -13.59 -1.15 -5.65
C LEU A 479 -12.57 -0.10 -6.12
N LEU A 480 -12.96 0.71 -7.10
CA LEU A 480 -12.16 1.81 -7.63
C LEU A 480 -12.76 3.14 -7.16
N PRO A 481 -12.01 3.95 -6.39
CA PRO A 481 -12.44 5.24 -5.86
C PRO A 481 -12.84 6.29 -6.90
#